data_AF-A0A7K1JLH5-F1
#
_entry.id   AF-A0A7K1JLH5-F1
#
_cell.length_a   1.000
_cell.length_b   1.000
_cell.length_c   1.000
_cell.angle_alpha   90.00
_cell.angle_beta   90.00
_cell.angle_gamma   90.00
#
_symmetry.space_group_name_H-M   'P 1'
#
loop_
_entity.id
_entity.type
_entity.pdbx_description
1 polymer ?
#
loop_
_entity_poly.entity_id
_entity_poly.type
_entity_poly.pdbx_seq_one_letter_code
_entity_poly.pdbx_strand_id
1 'polypeptide(L)'
;MAGLDELLNQIPTQEIAAKLGADEGEVNSAVQQLVPLLVGGLQHTAQDPEHAAGIENDAADHAASGLLDGGVAVDQVNQDQGADAIAKIFGGNDSGQVASALAGGGAGNSQLIQQLLPILAPIVLAYIGKQLGGGAAAAPAASGGGLGDVLGNIIGGALGNKSGGSGDNPLGNILGSVLGGGGNKGTGDVLGNVLGGLFGRK
;
A
#
# COMPACT_ATOMS: atom_id res chain seq x y z
N MET A 1 0.85 -12.64 7.47
CA MET A 1 -0.23 -11.96 6.72
C MET A 1 -1.11 -11.22 7.72
N ALA A 2 -0.58 -10.23 8.44
CA ALA A 2 -1.30 -9.65 9.61
C ALA A 2 -1.52 -8.14 9.52
N GLY A 3 -0.80 -7.40 8.67
CA GLY A 3 -0.99 -5.96 8.55
C GLY A 3 -1.96 -5.58 7.43
N LEU A 4 -1.64 -6.02 6.21
CA LEU A 4 -2.42 -5.72 5.02
C LEU A 4 -3.75 -6.49 4.99
N ASP A 5 -3.72 -7.78 5.30
CA ASP A 5 -4.91 -8.63 5.36
C ASP A 5 -5.91 -8.16 6.44
N GLU A 6 -5.41 -7.68 7.58
CA GLU A 6 -6.24 -7.10 8.64
C GLU A 6 -6.91 -5.80 8.17
N LEU A 7 -6.14 -4.92 7.49
CA LEU A 7 -6.68 -3.72 6.86
C LEU A 7 -7.73 -4.05 5.78
N LEU A 8 -7.48 -5.04 4.93
CA LEU A 8 -8.45 -5.49 3.93
C LEU A 8 -9.74 -6.03 4.57
N ASN A 9 -9.62 -6.78 5.67
CA ASN A 9 -10.77 -7.29 6.43
C ASN A 9 -11.53 -6.19 7.20
N GLN A 10 -10.86 -5.08 7.53
CA GLN A 10 -11.49 -3.92 8.16
C GLN A 10 -12.28 -3.05 7.16
N ILE A 11 -12.01 -3.17 5.85
CA ILE A 11 -12.69 -2.40 4.81
C ILE A 11 -14.02 -3.10 4.43
N PRO A 12 -15.19 -2.48 4.68
CA PRO A 12 -16.49 -3.05 4.38
C PRO A 12 -16.79 -2.87 2.88
N THR A 13 -16.23 -3.75 2.06
CA THR A 13 -16.42 -3.76 0.60
C THR A 13 -17.90 -3.78 0.20
N GLN A 14 -18.74 -4.44 0.99
CA GLN A 14 -20.20 -4.50 0.81
C GLN A 14 -20.88 -3.14 0.94
N GLU A 15 -20.57 -2.39 1.99
CA GLU A 15 -21.13 -1.06 2.23
C GLU A 15 -20.64 -0.06 1.17
N ILE A 16 -19.36 -0.15 0.80
CA ILE A 16 -18.78 0.67 -0.26
C ILE A 16 -19.46 0.36 -1.60
N ALA A 17 -19.63 -0.92 -1.93
CA ALA A 17 -20.32 -1.36 -3.15
C ALA A 17 -21.76 -0.85 -3.20
N ALA A 18 -22.50 -0.97 -2.09
CA ALA A 18 -23.87 -0.48 -1.98
C ALA A 18 -23.97 1.04 -2.17
N LYS A 19 -23.03 1.81 -1.61
CA LYS A 19 -22.96 3.26 -1.75
C LYS A 19 -22.59 3.73 -3.16
N LEU A 20 -21.70 3.01 -3.82
CA LEU A 20 -21.22 3.36 -5.17
C LEU A 20 -22.09 2.78 -6.28
N GLY A 21 -23.02 1.87 -5.95
CA GLY A 21 -23.82 1.14 -6.93
C GLY A 21 -22.97 0.23 -7.81
N ALA A 22 -21.87 -0.32 -7.27
CA ALA A 22 -20.93 -1.19 -7.98
C ALA A 22 -21.02 -2.63 -7.46
N ASP A 23 -20.49 -3.59 -8.22
CA ASP A 23 -20.40 -4.98 -7.78
C ASP A 23 -19.38 -5.16 -6.66
N GLU A 24 -19.76 -5.88 -5.59
CA GLU A 24 -18.87 -6.17 -4.44
C GLU A 24 -17.57 -6.85 -4.88
N GLY A 25 -17.64 -7.75 -5.87
CA GLY A 25 -16.45 -8.42 -6.43
C GLY A 25 -15.50 -7.46 -7.15
N GLU A 26 -16.04 -6.45 -7.84
CA GLU A 26 -15.23 -5.40 -8.48
C GLU A 26 -14.61 -4.47 -7.43
N VAL A 27 -15.38 -4.07 -6.42
CA VAL A 27 -14.90 -3.26 -5.29
C VAL A 27 -13.79 -3.99 -4.54
N ASN A 28 -13.98 -5.26 -4.20
CA ASN A 28 -12.97 -6.06 -3.50
C ASN A 28 -11.68 -6.17 -4.33
N SER A 29 -11.80 -6.45 -5.63
CA SER A 29 -10.64 -6.51 -6.54
C SER A 29 -9.90 -5.17 -6.60
N ALA A 30 -10.63 -4.06 -6.69
CA ALA A 30 -10.07 -2.73 -6.71
C ALA A 30 -9.38 -2.39 -5.37
N VAL A 31 -9.98 -2.73 -4.23
CA VAL A 31 -9.39 -2.52 -2.89
C VAL A 31 -8.07 -3.27 -2.77
N GLN A 32 -8.01 -4.53 -3.19
CA GLN A 32 -6.77 -5.33 -3.15
C GLN A 32 -5.64 -4.74 -4.01
N GLN A 33 -5.96 -3.98 -5.05
CA GLN A 33 -5.00 -3.30 -5.91
C GLN A 33 -4.62 -1.91 -5.39
N LEU A 34 -5.61 -1.18 -4.85
CA LEU A 34 -5.46 0.20 -4.39
C LEU A 34 -4.77 0.30 -3.04
N VAL A 35 -5.01 -0.64 -2.12
CA VAL A 35 -4.41 -0.59 -0.78
C VAL A 35 -2.87 -0.65 -0.84
N PRO A 36 -2.24 -1.60 -1.57
CA PRO A 36 -0.78 -1.60 -1.74
C PRO A 36 -0.26 -0.31 -2.40
N LEU A 37 -1.00 0.24 -3.36
CA LEU A 37 -0.63 1.49 -4.03
C LEU A 37 -0.66 2.68 -3.06
N LEU A 38 -1.71 2.81 -2.26
CA LEU A 38 -1.85 3.88 -1.27
C LEU A 38 -0.72 3.82 -0.25
N VAL A 39 -0.42 2.62 0.28
CA VAL A 39 0.69 2.40 1.20
C VAL A 39 2.04 2.71 0.54
N GLY A 40 2.22 2.37 -0.74
CA GLY A 40 3.42 2.71 -1.51
C GLY A 40 3.57 4.21 -1.77
N GLY A 41 2.48 4.91 -2.09
CA GLY A 41 2.44 6.37 -2.23
C GLY A 41 2.80 7.07 -0.92
N LEU A 42 2.20 6.63 0.18
CA LEU A 42 2.54 7.06 1.53
C LEU A 42 4.03 6.87 1.84
N GLN A 43 4.58 5.69 1.52
CA GLN A 43 6.00 5.41 1.75
C GLN A 43 6.90 6.32 0.93
N HIS A 44 6.51 6.67 -0.29
CA HIS A 44 7.27 7.59 -1.13
C HIS A 44 7.22 9.02 -0.58
N THR A 45 6.04 9.50 -0.20
CA THR A 45 5.86 10.85 0.33
C THR A 45 6.46 10.99 1.73
N ALA A 46 6.41 9.95 2.56
CA ALA A 46 7.04 9.90 3.88
C ALA A 46 8.58 9.82 3.84
N GLN A 47 9.20 9.70 2.67
CA GLN A 47 10.66 9.87 2.54
C GLN A 47 11.08 11.30 2.86
N ASP A 48 10.17 12.26 2.67
CA ASP A 48 10.39 13.64 3.04
C ASP A 48 9.91 13.89 4.49
N PRO A 49 10.78 14.37 5.40
CA PRO A 49 10.46 14.50 6.81
C PRO A 49 9.37 15.55 7.10
N GLU A 50 9.24 16.60 6.27
CA GLU A 50 8.18 17.59 6.45
C GLU A 50 6.80 17.00 6.11
N HIS A 51 6.74 16.17 5.07
CA HIS A 51 5.51 15.49 4.68
C HIS A 51 5.15 14.35 5.63
N ALA A 52 6.16 13.61 6.11
CA ALA A 52 5.97 12.52 7.07
C ALA A 52 5.27 13.01 8.34
N ALA A 53 5.71 14.13 8.91
CA ALA A 53 5.11 14.71 10.11
C ALA A 53 3.63 15.12 9.90
N GLY A 54 3.32 15.69 8.72
CA GLY A 54 1.94 16.01 8.36
C GLY A 54 1.06 14.76 8.30
N ILE A 55 1.53 13.73 7.58
CA ILE A 55 0.84 12.45 7.44
C ILE A 55 0.65 11.77 8.80
N GLU A 56 1.65 11.79 9.69
CA GLU A 56 1.55 11.24 11.05
C GLU A 56 0.43 11.92 11.85
N ASN A 57 0.33 13.25 11.75
CA ASN A 57 -0.71 14.00 12.43
C ASN A 57 -2.10 13.68 11.87
N ASP A 58 -2.27 13.67 10.54
CA ASP A 58 -3.54 13.30 9.91
C ASP A 58 -3.94 11.86 10.21
N ALA A 59 -2.98 10.94 10.19
CA ALA A 59 -3.21 9.55 10.54
C ALA A 59 -3.72 9.43 11.98
N ALA A 60 -3.10 10.15 12.93
CA ALA A 60 -3.54 10.21 14.31
C ALA A 60 -4.95 10.82 14.47
N ASP A 61 -5.24 11.92 13.76
CA ASP A 61 -6.56 12.56 13.73
C ASP A 61 -7.65 11.59 13.21
N HIS A 62 -7.37 10.91 12.10
CA HIS A 62 -8.29 9.91 11.54
C HIS A 62 -8.46 8.67 12.44
N ALA A 63 -7.39 8.23 13.11
CA ALA A 63 -7.47 7.15 14.09
C ALA A 63 -8.32 7.54 15.32
N ALA A 64 -8.19 8.80 15.77
CA ALA A 64 -8.97 9.35 16.88
C ALA A 64 -10.44 9.62 16.51
N SER A 65 -10.75 9.77 15.22
CA SER A 65 -12.13 9.95 14.74
C SER A 65 -13.03 8.75 15.00
N GLY A 66 -12.49 7.60 15.43
CA GLY A 66 -13.26 6.39 15.68
C GLY A 66 -13.75 5.71 14.41
N LEU A 67 -13.22 6.10 13.23
CA LEU A 67 -13.62 5.55 11.94
C LEU A 67 -13.41 4.02 11.86
N LEU A 68 -12.51 3.48 12.69
CA LEU A 68 -12.21 2.04 12.79
C LEU A 68 -12.84 1.39 14.03
N ASP A 69 -13.45 2.16 14.93
CA ASP A 69 -13.99 1.70 16.21
C ASP A 69 -15.43 1.20 16.03
N GLY A 70 -15.57 -0.09 15.67
CA GLY A 70 -16.86 -0.73 15.40
C GLY A 70 -17.12 -1.12 13.94
N GLY A 71 -16.11 -0.96 13.07
CA GLY A 71 -16.21 -1.19 11.63
C GLY A 71 -16.27 0.13 10.86
N VAL A 72 -15.65 0.18 9.67
CA VAL A 72 -15.55 1.44 8.91
C VAL A 72 -16.93 1.95 8.51
N ALA A 73 -17.35 3.05 9.10
CA ALA A 73 -18.60 3.70 8.72
C ALA A 73 -18.37 4.54 7.46
N VAL A 74 -18.70 3.99 6.29
CA VAL A 74 -18.54 4.67 5.00
C VAL A 74 -19.39 5.95 4.92
N ASP A 75 -20.44 6.08 5.73
CA ASP A 75 -21.24 7.32 5.90
C ASP A 75 -20.53 8.43 6.67
N GLN A 76 -19.56 8.08 7.52
CA GLN A 76 -18.76 9.04 8.28
C GLN A 76 -17.53 9.51 7.49
N VAL A 77 -17.25 8.90 6.35
CA VAL A 77 -16.16 9.32 5.47
C VAL A 77 -16.54 10.61 4.77
N ASN A 78 -15.90 11.70 5.18
CA ASN A 78 -16.03 12.98 4.50
C ASN A 78 -15.22 12.95 3.19
N GLN A 79 -15.91 13.17 2.06
CA GLN A 79 -15.28 13.18 0.73
C GLN A 79 -14.20 14.26 0.58
N ASP A 80 -14.38 15.44 1.18
CA ASP A 80 -13.40 16.52 1.15
C ASP A 80 -12.13 16.10 1.90
N GLN A 81 -12.29 15.51 3.09
CA GLN A 81 -11.16 14.94 3.84
C GLN A 81 -10.48 13.79 3.07
N GLY A 82 -11.25 13.02 2.30
CA GLY A 82 -10.73 11.99 1.41
C GLY A 82 -9.85 12.55 0.30
N ALA A 83 -10.24 13.67 -0.31
CA ALA A 83 -9.45 14.34 -1.34
C ALA A 83 -8.14 14.91 -0.78
N ASP A 84 -8.20 15.58 0.38
CA ASP A 84 -7.01 16.07 1.10
C ASP A 84 -6.07 14.93 1.49
N ALA A 85 -6.61 13.80 1.98
CA ALA A 85 -5.84 12.62 2.31
C ALA A 85 -5.07 12.09 1.07
N ILE A 86 -5.72 12.02 -0.09
CA ILE A 86 -5.05 11.57 -1.34
C ILE A 86 -3.92 12.53 -1.72
N ALA A 87 -4.18 13.84 -1.68
CA ALA A 87 -3.16 14.83 -1.97
C ALA A 87 -1.95 14.64 -1.03
N LYS A 88 -2.16 14.39 0.25
CA LYS A 88 -1.07 14.14 1.20
C LYS A 88 -0.34 12.82 0.93
N ILE A 89 -1.06 11.74 0.63
CA ILE A 89 -0.49 10.42 0.36
C ILE A 89 0.39 10.45 -0.90
N PHE A 90 -0.04 11.15 -1.94
CA PHE A 90 0.63 11.16 -3.24
C PHE A 90 1.40 12.46 -3.52
N GLY A 91 1.69 13.29 -2.52
CA GLY A 91 2.55 14.46 -2.68
C GLY A 91 1.95 15.57 -3.56
N GLY A 92 0.65 15.83 -3.43
CA GLY A 92 -0.10 16.89 -4.11
C GLY A 92 -0.93 16.42 -5.30
N ASN A 93 -0.99 15.11 -5.56
CA ASN A 93 -1.83 14.57 -6.64
C ASN A 93 -3.29 14.40 -6.19
N ASP A 94 -4.23 14.80 -7.04
CA ASP A 94 -5.65 14.59 -6.82
C ASP A 94 -6.11 13.18 -7.19
N SER A 95 -7.28 12.77 -6.70
CA SER A 95 -7.94 11.49 -7.00
C SER A 95 -8.01 11.20 -8.51
N GLY A 96 -8.27 12.23 -9.32
CA GLY A 96 -8.33 12.12 -10.78
C GLY A 96 -6.99 11.83 -11.44
N GLN A 97 -5.89 12.41 -10.93
CA GLN A 97 -4.54 12.21 -11.45
C GLN A 97 -4.05 10.80 -11.10
N VAL A 98 -4.25 10.38 -9.84
CA VAL A 98 -3.91 9.04 -9.36
C VAL A 98 -4.70 7.98 -10.12
N ALA A 99 -6.01 8.16 -10.28
CA ALA A 99 -6.83 7.22 -11.03
C ALA A 99 -6.45 7.14 -12.51
N SER A 100 -6.09 8.26 -13.14
CA SER A 100 -5.63 8.27 -14.54
C SER A 100 -4.31 7.51 -14.70
N ALA A 101 -3.37 7.70 -13.77
CA ALA A 101 -2.12 6.95 -13.73
C ALA A 101 -2.37 5.44 -13.55
N LEU A 102 -3.33 5.08 -12.70
CA LEU A 102 -3.69 3.68 -12.45
C LEU A 102 -4.40 3.01 -13.61
N ALA A 103 -5.33 3.73 -14.24
CA ALA A 103 -6.02 3.26 -15.44
C ALA A 103 -5.04 3.06 -16.60
N GLY A 104 -4.06 3.96 -16.76
CA GLY A 104 -2.97 3.82 -17.71
C GLY A 104 -2.06 2.62 -17.42
N GLY A 105 -1.97 2.20 -16.16
CA GLY A 105 -1.22 1.01 -15.71
C GLY A 105 -2.00 -0.31 -15.79
N GLY A 106 -3.25 -0.31 -16.24
CA GLY A 106 -4.06 -1.53 -16.41
C GLY A 106 -4.89 -1.93 -15.18
N ALA A 107 -5.06 -1.06 -14.19
CA ALA A 107 -5.82 -1.35 -12.96
C ALA A 107 -7.35 -1.36 -13.12
N GLY A 108 -7.89 -1.28 -14.34
CA GLY A 108 -9.33 -1.39 -14.59
C GLY A 108 -10.09 -0.07 -14.58
N ASN A 109 -11.34 -0.10 -14.09
CA ASN A 109 -12.33 0.98 -14.21
C ASN A 109 -11.90 2.27 -13.48
N SER A 110 -11.36 3.24 -14.22
CA SER A 110 -10.92 4.55 -13.72
C SER A 110 -11.99 5.26 -12.87
N GLN A 111 -13.25 5.17 -13.28
CA GLN A 111 -14.36 5.81 -12.57
C GLN A 111 -14.63 5.16 -11.19
N LEU A 112 -14.54 3.83 -11.11
CA LEU A 112 -14.66 3.11 -9.84
C LEU A 112 -13.48 3.48 -8.92
N ILE A 113 -12.26 3.54 -9.47
CA ILE A 113 -11.06 3.93 -8.73
C ILE A 113 -11.16 5.37 -8.20
N GLN A 114 -11.62 6.32 -9.02
CA GLN A 114 -11.82 7.72 -8.62
C GLN A 114 -12.81 7.86 -7.45
N GLN A 115 -13.81 6.98 -7.38
CA GLN A 115 -14.80 6.97 -6.31
C GLN A 115 -14.33 6.21 -5.07
N LEU A 116 -13.56 5.13 -5.25
CA LEU A 116 -12.98 4.36 -4.13
C LEU A 116 -11.86 5.12 -3.45
N LEU A 117 -11.01 5.82 -4.20
CA LEU A 117 -9.85 6.53 -3.69
C LEU A 117 -10.14 7.41 -2.47
N PRO A 118 -11.11 8.36 -2.51
CA PRO A 118 -11.38 9.23 -1.37
C PRO A 118 -12.04 8.51 -0.20
N ILE A 119 -12.58 7.30 -0.42
CA ILE A 119 -13.09 6.45 0.65
C ILE A 119 -11.95 5.67 1.30
N LEU A 120 -11.04 5.10 0.50
CA LEU A 120 -9.95 4.25 0.98
C LEU A 120 -8.84 5.04 1.65
N ALA A 121 -8.49 6.22 1.14
CA ALA A 121 -7.41 7.05 1.68
C ALA A 121 -7.53 7.31 3.19
N PRO A 122 -8.66 7.84 3.72
CA PRO A 122 -8.81 8.08 5.15
C PRO A 122 -8.85 6.77 5.98
N ILE A 123 -9.31 5.65 5.42
CA ILE A 123 -9.29 4.35 6.11
C ILE A 123 -7.85 3.85 6.29
N VAL A 124 -7.03 3.95 5.25
CA VAL A 124 -5.60 3.57 5.31
C VAL A 124 -4.86 4.47 6.30
N LEU A 125 -5.11 5.79 6.28
CA LEU A 125 -4.53 6.73 7.25
C LEU A 125 -4.96 6.42 8.68
N ALA A 126 -6.25 6.19 8.92
CA ALA A 126 -6.77 5.82 10.24
C ALA A 126 -6.08 4.53 10.75
N TYR A 127 -5.86 3.55 9.87
CA TYR A 127 -5.23 2.28 10.25
C TYR A 127 -3.76 2.48 10.61
N ILE A 128 -3.03 3.25 9.81
CA ILE A 128 -1.64 3.60 10.09
C ILE A 128 -1.55 4.41 11.38
N GLY A 129 -2.43 5.39 11.59
CA GLY A 129 -2.47 6.19 12.80
C GLY A 129 -2.81 5.35 14.03
N LYS A 130 -3.68 4.36 13.87
CA LYS A 130 -3.93 3.34 14.90
C LYS A 130 -2.64 2.56 15.19
N GLN A 131 -1.95 2.04 14.17
CA GLN A 131 -0.66 1.35 14.36
C GLN A 131 0.41 2.24 15.01
N LEU A 132 0.47 3.53 14.66
CA LEU A 132 1.41 4.53 15.20
C LEU A 132 1.09 4.90 16.65
N GLY A 133 -0.20 5.04 16.97
CA GLY A 133 -0.73 5.56 18.23
C GLY A 133 -1.03 4.52 19.32
N GLY A 134 -0.94 3.21 19.03
CA GLY A 134 -1.18 2.16 20.04
C GLY A 134 -2.21 1.09 19.65
N GLY A 135 -2.29 0.79 18.36
CA GLY A 135 -3.30 -0.03 17.71
C GLY A 135 -3.10 -1.53 17.78
N ALA A 136 -2.58 -2.05 18.89
CA ALA A 136 -2.79 -3.42 19.32
C ALA A 136 -3.10 -3.37 20.81
N ALA A 137 -4.30 -3.77 21.20
CA ALA A 137 -4.64 -3.93 22.60
C ALA A 137 -3.56 -4.78 23.30
N ALA A 138 -2.97 -4.21 24.35
CA ALA A 138 -2.02 -4.81 25.29
C ALA A 138 -0.56 -5.05 24.81
N ALA A 139 0.27 -4.00 24.88
CA ALA A 139 1.65 -4.10 25.35
C ALA A 139 2.15 -2.73 25.86
N PRO A 140 2.95 -2.67 26.95
CA PRO A 140 3.40 -1.41 27.52
C PRO A 140 4.49 -0.80 26.62
N ALA A 141 4.31 0.47 26.29
CA ALA A 141 5.34 1.46 25.94
C ALA A 141 6.59 0.92 25.21
N ALA A 142 6.57 0.95 23.88
CA ALA A 142 7.77 1.09 23.07
C ALA A 142 7.63 2.38 22.26
N SER A 143 8.28 3.41 22.77
CA SER A 143 8.50 4.69 22.13
C SER A 143 9.11 4.49 20.72
N GLY A 144 8.50 5.13 19.71
CA GLY A 144 9.24 5.68 18.57
C GLY A 144 9.48 4.78 17.35
N GLY A 145 8.45 4.09 16.84
CA GLY A 145 8.47 3.65 15.44
C GLY A 145 7.81 4.74 14.57
N GLY A 146 8.60 5.45 13.77
CA GLY A 146 8.06 6.52 12.90
C GLY A 146 7.17 5.95 11.80
N LEU A 147 6.51 6.81 11.03
CA LEU A 147 5.69 6.41 9.88
C LEU A 147 6.43 5.46 8.94
N GLY A 148 7.72 5.71 8.70
CA GLY A 148 8.57 4.85 7.86
C GLY A 148 8.76 3.43 8.40
N ASP A 149 8.82 3.24 9.73
CA ASP A 149 8.94 1.92 10.34
C ASP A 149 7.61 1.17 10.27
N VAL A 150 6.48 1.85 10.51
CA VAL A 150 5.14 1.25 10.40
C VAL A 150 4.87 0.82 8.95
N LEU A 151 5.12 1.71 7.99
CA LEU A 151 5.00 1.40 6.55
C LEU A 151 5.97 0.31 6.13
N GLY A 152 7.22 0.36 6.60
CA GLY A 152 8.24 -0.65 6.38
C GLY A 152 7.84 -2.02 6.94
N ASN A 153 7.15 -2.07 8.08
CA ASN A 153 6.63 -3.32 8.65
C ASN A 153 5.39 -3.83 7.92
N ILE A 154 4.52 -2.95 7.41
CA ILE A 154 3.35 -3.33 6.61
C ILE A 154 3.79 -3.89 5.26
N ILE A 155 4.65 -3.15 4.54
CA ILE A 155 5.19 -3.53 3.23
C ILE A 155 6.16 -4.70 3.37
N GLY A 156 7.08 -4.63 4.33
CA GLY A 156 8.04 -5.68 4.65
C GLY A 156 7.36 -6.92 5.23
N GLY A 157 6.21 -6.81 5.88
CA GLY A 157 5.38 -7.94 6.27
C GLY A 157 4.64 -8.57 5.07
N ALA A 158 4.20 -7.75 4.11
CA ALA A 158 3.61 -8.20 2.86
C ALA A 158 4.63 -8.85 1.92
N LEU A 159 5.88 -8.36 1.91
CA LEU A 159 6.95 -8.83 1.02
C LEU A 159 7.88 -9.87 1.68
N GLY A 160 8.06 -9.80 3.00
CA GLY A 160 9.14 -10.46 3.75
C GLY A 160 8.76 -11.73 4.51
N ASN A 161 7.48 -12.11 4.61
CA ASN A 161 7.12 -13.42 5.18
C ASN A 161 6.96 -14.51 4.11
N LYS A 162 7.94 -14.59 3.22
CA LYS A 162 8.33 -15.80 2.46
C LYS A 162 9.83 -16.09 2.61
N SER A 163 10.43 -15.69 3.73
CA SER A 163 11.71 -16.26 4.18
C SER A 163 11.44 -17.62 4.82
N GLY A 164 11.19 -18.63 3.98
CA GLY A 164 10.88 -19.97 4.42
C GLY A 164 10.25 -20.84 3.33
N GLY A 165 10.99 -21.11 2.25
CA GLY A 165 10.62 -22.11 1.26
C GLY A 165 10.40 -21.55 -0.14
N SER A 166 11.16 -22.12 -1.08
CA SER A 166 11.07 -21.95 -2.52
C SER A 166 9.62 -21.87 -3.04
N GLY A 167 9.35 -20.92 -3.94
CA GLY A 167 8.17 -20.94 -4.80
C GLY A 167 7.34 -19.66 -4.77
N ASP A 168 7.47 -18.87 -5.83
CA ASP A 168 6.41 -18.02 -6.40
C ASP A 168 5.96 -16.80 -5.56
N ASN A 169 6.71 -15.70 -5.69
CA ASN A 169 6.26 -14.35 -5.35
C ASN A 169 6.31 -13.46 -6.61
N PRO A 170 5.25 -13.45 -7.45
CA PRO A 170 5.24 -12.70 -8.70
C PRO A 170 5.38 -11.19 -8.49
N LEU A 171 4.78 -10.65 -7.42
CA LEU A 171 4.88 -9.23 -7.08
C LEU A 171 6.27 -8.82 -6.57
N GLY A 172 6.97 -9.72 -5.86
CA GLY A 172 8.35 -9.48 -5.43
C GLY A 172 9.35 -9.52 -6.60
N ASN A 173 9.11 -10.37 -7.59
CA ASN A 173 9.93 -10.41 -8.81
C ASN A 173 9.69 -9.20 -9.72
N ILE A 174 8.46 -8.70 -9.79
CA ILE A 174 8.12 -7.48 -10.55
C ILE A 174 8.72 -6.24 -9.88
N LEU A 175 8.54 -6.08 -8.57
CA LEU A 175 9.11 -4.96 -7.83
C LEU A 175 10.64 -5.03 -7.74
N GLY A 176 11.22 -6.22 -7.58
CA GLY A 176 12.67 -6.42 -7.63
C GLY A 176 13.29 -6.14 -9.00
N SER A 177 12.55 -6.38 -10.09
CA SER A 177 13.03 -6.07 -11.45
C SER A 177 12.89 -4.59 -11.81
N VAL A 178 11.86 -3.91 -11.29
CA VAL A 178 11.60 -2.48 -11.56
C VAL A 178 12.41 -1.57 -10.64
N LEU A 179 12.50 -1.90 -9.35
CA LEU A 179 13.24 -1.10 -8.36
C LEU A 179 14.71 -1.51 -8.25
N GLY A 180 15.06 -2.74 -8.63
CA GLY A 180 16.43 -3.28 -8.60
C GLY A 180 17.16 -3.28 -9.95
N GLY A 181 16.59 -2.62 -10.98
CA GLY A 181 17.19 -2.47 -12.32
C GLY A 181 18.39 -1.51 -12.32
N GLY A 182 19.40 -1.76 -11.50
CA GLY A 182 20.48 -0.82 -11.26
C GLY A 182 21.66 -1.37 -10.46
N GLY A 183 22.09 -2.59 -10.78
CA GLY A 183 23.45 -3.03 -10.47
C GLY A 183 23.60 -3.99 -9.30
N ASN A 184 23.57 -5.29 -9.60
CA ASN A 184 24.52 -6.19 -8.98
C ASN A 184 24.93 -7.32 -9.94
N LYS A 185 25.83 -6.95 -10.85
CA LYS A 185 27.04 -7.70 -11.22
C LYS A 185 27.05 -9.21 -10.94
N GLY A 186 26.16 -9.94 -11.62
CA GLY A 186 26.21 -11.40 -11.81
C GLY A 186 26.73 -11.82 -13.20
N THR A 187 27.28 -10.89 -13.99
CA THR A 187 27.78 -11.12 -15.35
C THR A 187 29.09 -11.93 -15.41
N GLY A 188 29.55 -12.50 -14.29
CA GLY A 188 30.77 -13.31 -14.23
C GLY A 188 30.60 -14.77 -14.66
N ASP A 189 29.39 -15.34 -14.58
CA ASP A 189 29.21 -16.79 -14.69
C ASP A 189 28.58 -17.27 -16.01
N VAL A 190 27.91 -16.37 -16.73
CA VAL A 190 27.21 -16.74 -17.98
C VAL A 190 28.17 -16.71 -19.18
N LEU A 191 29.18 -15.84 -19.17
CA LEU A 191 30.20 -15.78 -20.23
C LEU A 191 31.25 -16.89 -20.10
N GLY A 192 31.49 -17.42 -18.89
CA GLY A 192 32.44 -18.54 -18.66
C GLY A 192 31.95 -19.88 -19.19
N ASN A 193 30.64 -20.15 -19.06
CA ASN A 193 30.07 -21.45 -19.44
C ASN A 193 29.78 -21.60 -20.95
N VAL A 194 29.62 -20.48 -21.68
CA VAL A 194 29.43 -20.51 -23.14
C VAL A 194 30.76 -20.58 -23.90
N LEU A 195 31.84 -20.00 -23.36
CA LEU A 195 33.18 -20.10 -23.97
C LEU A 195 33.90 -21.42 -23.67
N GLY A 196 33.59 -22.08 -22.55
CA GLY A 196 34.18 -23.38 -22.18
C GLY A 196 33.63 -24.58 -22.98
N GLY A 197 32.40 -24.49 -23.47
CA GLY A 197 31.73 -25.58 -24.20
C GLY A 197 32.13 -25.71 -25.68
N LEU A 198 32.71 -24.67 -26.28
CA LEU A 198 33.04 -24.65 -27.71
C LEU A 198 34.51 -25.00 -28.02
N PHE A 199 35.40 -24.98 -27.02
CA PHE A 199 36.83 -25.25 -27.21
C PHE A 199 37.32 -26.62 -26.68
N GLY A 200 36.42 -27.43 -26.09
CA GLY A 200 36.76 -28.69 -25.42
C GLY A 200 36.45 -29.98 -26.20
N ARG A 201 36.23 -29.93 -27.52
CA ARG A 201 35.94 -31.14 -28.32
C ARG A 201 36.74 -31.22 -29.61
N LYS A 202 38.06 -31.37 -29.48
CA LYS A 202 38.90 -32.27 -30.29
C LYS A 202 40.35 -32.27 -29.82
#